data_AF-A0A843ER20-F1
#
_entry.id   AF-A0A843ER20-F1
#
_cell.length_a   1.000
_cell.length_b   1.000
_cell.length_c   1.000
_cell.angle_alpha   90.00
_cell.angle_beta   90.00
_cell.angle_gamma   90.00
#
_symmetry.space_group_name_H-M   'P 1'
#
loop_
_entity.id
_entity.type
_entity.pdbx_description
1 polymer ?
#
loop_
_entity_poly.entity_id
_entity_poly.type
_entity_poly.pdbx_seq_one_letter_code
_entity_poly.pdbx_strand_id
1 'polypeptide(L)' 'TLDEFFEIIVLKKLKRHNKKIVIFNMFDFYDPMLEMIDFMIDEGVVRAKRDKNTFKIADTMEKVFEILEKE' A
#
# COMPACT_ATOMS: atom_id res chain seq x y z
N THR A 1 4.62 -10.11 -5.56
CA THR A 1 4.88 -9.48 -6.87
C THR A 1 3.94 -8.27 -7.06
N LEU A 2 3.99 -7.53 -8.18
CA LEU A 2 3.13 -6.35 -8.38
C LEU A 2 1.65 -6.72 -8.61
N ASP A 3 1.39 -7.78 -9.36
CA ASP A 3 0.05 -8.32 -9.61
C ASP A 3 -0.66 -8.75 -8.32
N GLU A 4 0.02 -9.51 -7.46
CA GLU A 4 -0.50 -9.90 -6.13
C GLU A 4 -0.78 -8.66 -5.25
N PHE A 5 0.10 -7.67 -5.29
CA PHE A 5 -0.06 -6.43 -4.53
C PHE A 5 -1.31 -5.66 -5.00
N PHE A 6 -1.50 -5.48 -6.31
CA PHE A 6 -2.70 -4.81 -6.82
C PHE A 6 -3.97 -5.63 -6.57
N GLU A 7 -3.91 -6.95 -6.65
CA GLU A 7 -5.04 -7.82 -6.31
C GLU A 7 -5.49 -7.64 -4.86
N ILE A 8 -4.57 -7.70 -3.89
CA ILE A 8 -4.93 -7.58 -2.47
C ILE A 8 -5.45 -6.16 -2.14
N ILE A 9 -4.95 -5.13 -2.83
CA ILE A 9 -5.50 -3.77 -2.75
C ILE A 9 -6.94 -3.73 -3.27
N VAL A 10 -7.23 -4.34 -4.42
CA VAL A 10 -8.59 -4.40 -5.00
C VAL A 10 -9.54 -5.16 -4.06
N LEU A 11 -9.12 -6.32 -3.54
CA LEU A 11 -9.93 -7.12 -2.61
C LEU A 11 -10.25 -6.35 -1.32
N LYS A 12 -9.32 -5.56 -0.80
CA LYS A 12 -9.57 -4.66 0.34
C LYS A 12 -10.57 -3.57 0.01
N LYS A 13 -10.46 -2.93 -1.16
CA LYS A 13 -11.43 -1.91 -1.61
C LYS A 13 -12.83 -2.47 -1.80
N LEU A 14 -12.94 -3.71 -2.27
CA LEU A 14 -14.20 -4.46 -2.39
C LEU A 14 -14.71 -5.01 -1.04
N LYS A 15 -14.02 -4.69 0.07
CA LYS A 15 -14.34 -5.16 1.43
C LYS A 15 -14.39 -6.68 1.56
N ARG A 16 -13.60 -7.40 0.75
CA ARG A 16 -13.46 -8.87 0.83
C ARG A 16 -12.55 -9.31 1.97
N HIS A 17 -11.72 -8.40 2.49
CA HIS A 17 -11.00 -8.55 3.74
C HIS A 17 -10.73 -7.17 4.37
N ASN A 18 -10.34 -7.16 5.65
CA ASN A 18 -9.90 -5.95 6.37
C ASN A 18 -8.45 -6.04 6.89
N LYS A 19 -7.67 -7.02 6.40
CA LYS A 19 -6.25 -7.18 6.78
C LYS A 19 -5.44 -5.92 6.47
N LYS A 20 -4.44 -5.65 7.31
CA LYS A 20 -3.44 -4.61 7.06
C LYS A 20 -2.56 -5.03 5.88
N ILE A 21 -2.10 -4.04 5.11
CA ILE A 21 -1.20 -4.24 3.98
C ILE A 21 -0.01 -3.33 4.23
N VAL A 22 1.19 -3.89 4.19
CA VAL A 22 2.44 -3.15 4.42
C VAL A 22 3.36 -3.37 3.22
N ILE A 23 3.87 -2.29 2.65
CA ILE A 23 4.94 -2.31 1.66
C ILE A 23 6.25 -2.18 2.42
N PHE A 24 7.08 -3.21 2.33
CA PHE A 24 8.42 -3.16 2.88
C PHE A 24 9.38 -2.57 1.83
N ASN A 25 9.66 -1.27 1.96
CA ASN A 25 10.42 -0.47 1.01
C ASN A 25 11.88 -0.36 1.44
N MET A 26 12.65 -1.42 1.22
CA MET A 26 14.07 -1.44 1.56
C MET A 26 14.89 -0.70 0.48
N PHE A 27 15.76 0.21 0.90
CA PHE A 27 16.62 1.00 0.00
C PHE A 27 15.83 1.69 -1.12
N ASP A 28 14.64 2.20 -0.81
CA ASP A 28 13.79 2.97 -1.73
C ASP A 28 13.40 2.19 -3.02
N PHE A 29 13.45 0.86 -2.96
CA PHE A 29 13.18 -0.02 -4.11
C PHE A 29 11.81 0.21 -4.76
N TYR A 30 10.78 0.50 -3.96
CA TYR A 30 9.41 0.71 -4.42
C TYR A 30 9.06 2.18 -4.69
N ASP A 31 9.99 3.13 -4.52
CA ASP A 31 9.73 4.55 -4.75
C ASP A 31 9.14 4.84 -6.13
N PRO A 32 9.67 4.28 -7.25
CA PRO A 32 9.09 4.51 -8.57
C PRO A 32 7.62 4.05 -8.69
N MET A 33 7.25 2.97 -7.99
CA MET A 33 5.87 2.50 -7.95
C MET A 33 4.99 3.43 -7.11
N LEU A 34 5.49 3.92 -5.98
CA LEU A 34 4.77 4.86 -5.12
C LEU A 34 4.54 6.20 -5.83
N GLU A 35 5.54 6.71 -6.53
CA GLU A 35 5.44 7.90 -7.38
C GLU A 35 4.42 7.71 -8.50
N MET A 36 4.40 6.54 -9.16
CA MET A 36 3.37 6.21 -10.15
C MET A 36 1.97 6.24 -9.53
N ILE A 37 1.79 5.70 -8.32
CA ILE A 37 0.49 5.72 -7.63
C ILE A 37 0.08 7.16 -7.28
N ASP A 38 1.01 7.99 -6.82
CA ASP A 38 0.76 9.40 -6.53
C ASP A 38 0.35 10.17 -7.80
N PHE A 39 1.06 9.96 -8.92
CA PHE A 39 0.68 10.52 -10.21
C PHE A 39 -0.73 10.09 -10.65
N MET A 40 -1.08 8.81 -10.50
CA MET A 40 -2.43 8.32 -10.83
C MET A 40 -3.52 8.90 -9.91
N ILE A 41 -3.17 9.26 -8.68
CA ILE A 41 -4.08 9.94 -7.76
C ILE A 41 -4.31 11.38 -8.22
N ASP A 42 -3.24 12.09 -8.58
CA ASP A 42 -3.29 13.48 -9.02
C ASP A 42 -4.07 13.64 -10.33
N GLU A 43 -3.91 12.69 -11.27
CA GLU A 43 -4.68 12.61 -12.51
C GLU A 43 -6.13 12.11 -12.32
N GLY A 44 -6.55 11.80 -11.08
CA GLY A 44 -7.92 11.40 -10.75
C GLY A 44 -8.31 9.98 -11.19
N VAL A 45 -7.36 9.19 -11.67
CA VAL A 45 -7.55 7.76 -12.00
C VAL A 45 -7.77 6.95 -10.72
N VAL A 46 -7.11 7.33 -9.62
CA VAL A 46 -7.15 6.66 -8.31
C VAL A 46 -7.72 7.63 -7.26
N ARG A 47 -8.64 7.18 -6.39
CA ARG A 47 -9.34 8.07 -5.45
C ARG A 47 -8.55 8.24 -4.15
N ALA A 48 -7.81 9.34 -4.02
CA ALA A 48 -6.91 9.69 -2.91
C ALA A 48 -7.38 9.27 -1.49
N LYS A 49 -8.59 9.67 -1.08
CA LYS A 49 -9.10 9.47 0.29
C LYS A 49 -9.31 8.00 0.69
N ARG A 50 -9.55 7.09 -0.27
CA ARG A 50 -9.71 5.66 0.00
C ARG A 50 -8.39 4.90 -0.13
N ASP A 51 -7.48 5.41 -0.94
CA ASP A 51 -6.39 4.61 -1.48
C ASP A 51 -5.08 4.75 -0.69
N LYS A 52 -4.71 5.96 -0.22
CA LYS A 52 -3.53 6.13 0.66
C LYS A 52 -3.66 5.45 2.03
N ASN A 53 -4.88 5.16 2.47
CA ASN A 53 -5.15 4.40 3.69
C ASN A 53 -5.24 2.88 3.46
N THR A 54 -5.11 2.41 2.22
CA THR A 54 -5.27 0.97 1.93
C THR A 54 -4.04 0.17 2.37
N PHE A 55 -2.86 0.77 2.29
CA PHE A 55 -1.58 0.20 2.73
C PHE A 55 -0.75 1.20 3.55
N LYS A 56 0.29 0.70 4.22
CA LYS A 56 1.32 1.47 4.92
C LYS A 56 2.69 1.14 4.33
N ILE A 57 3.68 2.00 4.56
CA ILE A 57 5.06 1.82 4.09
C ILE A 57 5.96 1.68 5.31
N ALA A 58 6.91 0.76 5.26
CA ALA A 58 7.95 0.57 6.27
C ALA A 58 9.29 0.28 5.58
N ASP A 59 10.38 0.80 6.12
CA ASP A 59 11.76 0.67 5.61
C ASP A 59 12.60 -0.34 6.43
N THR A 60 12.06 -0.84 7.54
CA THR A 60 12.70 -1.72 8.51
C THR A 60 11.74 -2.81 8.96
N MET A 61 12.27 -3.99 9.32
CA MET A 61 11.45 -5.13 9.73
C MET A 61 10.67 -4.83 11.01
N GLU A 62 11.29 -4.11 11.95
CA GLU A 62 10.68 -3.68 13.20
C GLU A 62 9.42 -2.86 12.94
N LYS A 63 9.50 -1.87 12.04
CA LYS A 63 8.33 -1.05 11.65
C LYS A 63 7.24 -1.88 10.97
N VAL A 64 7.60 -2.90 10.17
CA VAL A 64 6.62 -3.81 9.57
C VAL A 64 5.81 -4.50 10.67
N PHE A 65 6.48 -5.10 11.66
CA PHE A 65 5.81 -5.78 12.76
C PHE A 65 5.00 -4.83 13.64
N GLU A 66 5.52 -3.64 13.95
CA GLU A 66 4.76 -2.62 14.69
C GLU A 66 3.44 -2.26 13.99
N ILE A 67 3.44 -2.13 12.67
CA ILE A 67 2.22 -1.85 11.89
C ILE A 67 1.27 -3.04 11.95
N LEU A 68 1.78 -4.27 11.78
CA LEU A 68 0.96 -5.47 11.75
C LEU A 68 0.32 -5.78 13.11
N GLU A 69 1.03 -5.53 14.21
CA GLU A 69 0.61 -5.89 15.58
C GLU A 69 -0.25 -4.83 16.28
N LYS A 70 -0.11 -3.54 15.96
CA LYS A 70 -0.92 -2.47 16.58
C LYS A 70 -2.41 -2.55 16.22
N GLU A 71 -3.27 -3.01 17.13
CA GLU A 71 -4.73 -3.13 16.93
C GLU A 71 -5.40 -1.88 16.32
#